data_AF-A0A6G8TYF3-F1
#
_entry.id   AF-A0A6G8TYF3-F1
#
_cell.length_a   1.000
_cell.length_b   1.000
_cell.length_c   1.000
_cell.angle_alpha   90.00
_cell.angle_beta   90.00
_cell.angle_gamma   90.00
#
_symmetry.space_group_name_H-M   'P 1'
#
loop_
_entity.id
_entity.type
_entity.pdbx_description
1 polymer ?
#
loop_
_entity_poly.entity_id
_entity_poly.type
_entity_poly.pdbx_seq_one_letter_code
_entity_poly.pdbx_strand_id
1 'polypeptide(L)' 'MASYALDLVLWLAGIRGHIPRFDDFRPVPAAPATGANYLMRVLAIMASVFAALSLAVWGTVWMAIRLL' A
#
# COMPACT_ATOMS: atom_id res chain seq x y z
N MET A 1 -17.28 2.94 17.89
CA MET A 1 -16.57 3.73 16.86
C MET A 1 -15.69 2.79 16.06
N ALA A 2 -15.92 2.63 14.75
CA ALA A 2 -14.96 1.91 13.90
C ALA A 2 -13.65 2.72 13.84
N SER A 3 -12.51 2.05 13.93
CA SER A 3 -11.21 2.75 13.84
C SER A 3 -11.07 3.36 12.45
N TYR A 4 -10.62 4.62 12.37
CA TYR A 4 -10.39 5.32 11.11
C TYR A 4 -9.51 4.52 10.14
N ALA A 5 -8.55 3.74 10.67
CA ALA A 5 -7.72 2.85 9.88
C ALA A 5 -8.53 1.73 9.19
N LEU A 6 -9.47 1.10 9.90
CA LEU A 6 -10.30 0.04 9.34
C LEU A 6 -11.24 0.60 8.26
N ASP A 7 -11.83 1.77 8.51
CA ASP A 7 -12.72 2.41 7.54
C ASP A 7 -11.98 2.83 6.26
N LEU A 8 -10.74 3.35 6.40
CA LEU A 8 -9.87 3.67 5.28
C LEU A 8 -9.51 2.42 4.45
N VAL A 9 -9.19 1.30 5.11
CA VAL A 9 -8.89 0.02 4.43
C VAL A 9 -10.11 -0.50 3.66
N LEU A 10 -11.29 -0.44 4.26
CA LEU A 10 -12.54 -0.88 3.62
C LEU A 10 -12.95 0.02 2.45
N TRP A 11 -12.66 1.32 2.55
CA TRP A 11 -12.88 2.28 1.47
C TRP A 11 -11.88 2.07 0.31
N LEU A 12 -10.58 1.91 0.61
CA LEU A 12 -9.56 1.59 -0.40
C LEU A 12 -9.82 0.25 -1.11
N ALA A 13 -10.31 -0.74 -0.37
CA ALA A 13 -10.67 -2.05 -0.92
C ALA A 13 -11.95 -2.01 -1.76
N GLY A 14 -12.64 -0.87 -1.86
CA GLY A 14 -13.89 -0.71 -2.60
C GLY A 14 -15.11 -1.36 -1.95
N ILE A 15 -14.95 -1.95 -0.75
CA ILE A 15 -16.00 -2.68 -0.04
C ILE A 15 -17.08 -1.73 0.50
N ARG A 16 -16.67 -0.50 0.87
CA ARG A 16 -17.58 0.58 1.29
C ARG A 16 -17.72 1.71 0.26
N GLY A 17 -17.36 1.43 -1.00
CA GLY A 17 -17.57 2.37 -2.10
C GLY A 17 -19.05 2.63 -2.33
N HIS A 18 -19.36 3.82 -2.88
CA HIS A 18 -20.71 4.18 -3.29
C HIS A 18 -21.27 3.12 -4.25
N ILE A 19 -22.35 2.42 -3.87
CA ILE A 19 -23.05 1.49 -4.75
C ILE A 19 -23.74 2.34 -5.82
N PRO A 20 -23.31 2.29 -7.09
CA PRO A 20 -23.90 3.11 -8.14
C PRO A 20 -25.36 2.71 -8.34
N ARG A 21 -26.26 3.68 -8.48
CA ARG A 21 -27.66 3.42 -8.84
C ARG A 21 -27.68 2.98 -10.31
N PHE A 22 -28.61 2.10 -10.69
CA PHE A 22 -28.63 1.47 -12.02
C PHE A 22 -28.63 2.46 -13.22
N ASP A 23 -28.97 3.73 -13.01
CA ASP A 23 -28.97 4.78 -14.04
C ASP A 23 -27.59 5.45 -14.26
N ASP A 24 -26.63 5.24 -13.36
CA ASP A 24 -25.28 5.83 -13.44
C ASP A 24 -24.31 5.00 -14.31
N PHE A 25 -24.74 3.84 -14.81
CA PHE A 25 -23.97 2.99 -15.73
C PHE A 25 -24.01 3.50 -17.18
N ARG A 26 -23.88 4.81 -17.38
CA ARG A 26 -23.56 5.33 -18.71
C ARG A 26 -22.18 4.77 -19.07
N PRO A 27 -21.94 4.26 -20.29
CA PRO A 27 -20.61 3.79 -20.70
C PRO A 27 -19.64 4.98 -20.78
N VAL A 28 -19.14 5.40 -19.62
CA VAL A 28 -18.04 6.33 -19.47
C VAL A 28 -16.79 5.48 -19.62
N PRO A 29 -15.87 5.81 -20.52
CA PRO A 29 -14.57 5.15 -20.58
C PRO A 29 -13.96 5.20 -19.17
N ALA A 30 -13.71 4.03 -18.56
CA ALA A 30 -13.04 3.97 -17.28
C ALA A 30 -11.70 4.68 -17.43
N ALA A 31 -11.59 5.88 -16.85
CA ALA A 31 -10.33 6.60 -16.86
C ALA A 31 -9.30 5.68 -16.18
N PRO A 32 -8.14 5.41 -16.80
CA PRO A 32 -7.11 4.61 -16.16
C PRO A 32 -6.80 5.23 -14.81
N ALA A 33 -6.71 4.40 -13.77
CA ALA A 33 -6.38 4.83 -12.41
C ALA A 33 -4.90 5.27 -12.36
N THR A 34 -4.58 6.40 -12.98
CA THR A 34 -3.21 6.91 -13.19
C THR A 34 -2.47 7.12 -11.86
N GLY A 35 -3.22 7.34 -10.76
CA GLY A 35 -2.66 7.52 -9.41
C GLY A 35 -2.33 6.22 -8.67
N ALA A 36 -3.03 5.12 -8.94
CA ALA A 36 -2.83 3.86 -8.21
C ALA A 36 -1.44 3.26 -8.46
N ASN A 37 -0.97 3.34 -9.71
CA ASN A 37 0.35 2.85 -10.10
C ASN A 37 1.49 3.64 -9.46
N TYR A 38 1.33 4.97 -9.34
CA TYR A 38 2.33 5.82 -8.70
C TYR A 38 2.42 5.53 -7.19
N LEU A 39 1.27 5.42 -6.51
CA LEU A 39 1.22 5.11 -5.08
C LEU A 39 1.84 3.74 -4.77
N MET A 40 1.50 2.72 -5.57
CA MET A 40 2.08 1.38 -5.43
C MET A 40 3.60 1.40 -5.64
N ARG A 41 4.10 2.18 -6.60
CA ARG A 41 5.54 2.33 -6.84
C ARG A 41 6.25 2.98 -5.65
N VAL A 42 5.69 4.06 -5.10
CA VAL A 42 6.27 4.73 -3.92
C VAL A 42 6.29 3.79 -2.71
N LEU A 43 5.20 3.05 -2.48
CA LEU A 43 5.12 2.09 -1.39
C LEU A 43 6.15 0.97 -1.55
N ALA A 44 6.30 0.42 -2.75
CA ALA A 44 7.29 -0.61 -3.06
C ALA A 44 8.73 -0.10 -2.82
N ILE A 45 9.04 1.13 -3.23
CA ILE A 45 10.35 1.75 -2.98
C ILE A 45 10.58 1.87 -1.47
N MET A 46 9.64 2.44 -0.71
CA MET A 46 9.78 2.59 0.73
C MET A 46 9.99 1.23 1.43
N ALA A 47 9.18 0.23 1.09
CA ALA A 47 9.32 -1.12 1.64
C ALA A 47 10.68 -1.74 1.32
N SER A 48 11.19 -1.56 0.08
CA SER A 48 12.51 -2.06 -0.31
C SER A 48 13.65 -1.39 0.46
N VAL A 49 13.57 -0.08 0.70
CA VAL A 49 14.57 0.66 1.47
C VAL A 49 14.59 0.17 2.92
N PHE A 50 13.42 0.02 3.55
CA PHE A 50 13.33 -0.52 4.91
C PHE A 50 13.87 -1.95 5.03
N ALA A 51 13.58 -2.81 4.05
CA ALA A 51 14.10 -4.16 4.02
C ALA A 51 15.63 -4.17 3.91
N ALA A 52 16.20 -3.35 3.02
CA ALA A 52 17.64 -3.23 2.85
C ALA A 52 18.34 -2.72 4.13
N LEU A 53 17.79 -1.68 4.76
CA LEU A 53 18.32 -1.15 6.03
C LEU A 53 18.24 -2.19 7.15
N SER A 54 17.11 -2.90 7.26
CA SER A 54 16.94 -3.97 8.26
C SER A 54 17.94 -5.10 8.05
N LEU A 55 18.15 -5.53 6.80
CA LEU A 55 19.15 -6.55 6.46
C LEU A 55 20.58 -6.08 6.76
N ALA A 56 20.90 -4.82 6.49
CA ALA A 56 22.21 -4.26 6.81
C ALA A 56 22.47 -4.29 8.32
N VAL A 57 21.51 -3.83 9.13
CA VAL A 57 21.61 -3.87 10.61
C VAL A 57 21.71 -5.30 11.12
N TRP A 58 20.90 -6.22 10.58
CA TRP A 58 20.99 -7.63 10.95
C TRP A 58 22.38 -8.20 10.62
N GLY A 59 22.90 -7.89 9.43
CA GLY A 59 24.22 -8.32 8.99
C GLY A 59 25.35 -7.79 9.89
N THR A 60 25.27 -6.53 10.33
CA THR A 60 26.28 -5.96 11.24
C THR A 60 26.22 -6.61 12.63
N VAL A 61 25.02 -6.86 13.16
CA VAL A 61 24.85 -7.59 14.44
C VAL A 61 25.42 -9.01 14.34
N TRP A 62 25.09 -9.72 13.26
CA TRP A 62 25.62 -11.06 13.01
C TRP A 62 27.16 -11.07 12.96
N MET A 63 27.76 -10.10 12.27
CA MET A 63 29.21 -9.96 12.22
C MET A 63 29.81 -9.64 13.59
N ALA A 64 29.19 -8.73 14.36
CA ALA A 64 29.65 -8.40 15.70
C ALA A 64 29.67 -9.63 16.61
N ILE A 65 28.63 -10.47 16.57
CA ILE A 65 28.57 -11.73 17.34
C ILE A 65 29.70 -12.68 16.94
N ARG A 66 30.04 -12.75 15.65
CA ARG A 66 31.07 -13.67 15.15
C ARG A 66 32.50 -13.20 15.41
N LEU A 67 32.68 -11.90 15.66
CA LEU A 67 33.97 -11.28 15.95
C LEU A 67 34.26 -11.16 17.45
N LEU A 68 33.26 -11.39 18.31
CA LEU A 68 33.39 -11.54 19.76
C LEU A 68 33.76 -12.98 20.13
#